data_AF-A0A0A8WQU8-F1
#
_entry.id   AF-A0A0A8WQU8-F1
#
_cell.length_a   1.000
_cell.length_b   1.000
_cell.length_c   1.000
_cell.angle_alpha   90.00
_cell.angle_beta   90.00
_cell.angle_gamma   90.00
#
_symmetry.space_group_name_H-M   'P 1'
#
loop_
_entity.id
_entity.type
_entity.pdbx_description
1 polymer ?
#
loop_
_entity_poly.entity_id
_entity_poly.type
_entity_poly.pdbx_seq_one_letter_code
_entity_poly.pdbx_strand_id
1 'polypeptide(L)'
;MRRFARLFLLIAAVMTILPFRFDLSRYRMERGYQSYQRGDMDGALANWSLLGDRNDAAFNRGTALFRKGETDRAIQEFRGAVRSNDPALRQRALYNLGTVLLTSSAKKTVQLPEKVQRDLEEATSVLENALRLDPSDAAARQNEAIARSALAEVRRLLAAKGQGERIKTDGSRSGRQDDRSDTNRKGEQSDKPGRPGKATNEGDTKGKSRQAPDMTREQADRLLNDARGRETLRSAISAGSKPSKPTPPEKDW
;
A
#
# COMPACT_ATOMS: atom_id res chain seq x y z
N MET A 1 -16.95 -19.79 -55.21
CA MET A 1 -15.59 -20.38 -55.16
C MET A 1 -14.56 -19.44 -54.52
N ARG A 2 -14.17 -18.31 -55.13
CA ARG A 2 -13.06 -17.46 -54.62
C ARG A 2 -13.27 -16.85 -53.21
N ARG A 3 -14.50 -16.49 -52.83
CA ARG A 3 -14.81 -15.97 -51.49
C ARG A 3 -14.71 -17.03 -50.38
N PHE A 4 -15.16 -18.25 -50.67
CA PHE A 4 -15.03 -19.40 -49.75
C PHE A 4 -13.57 -19.84 -49.58
N ALA A 5 -12.78 -19.84 -50.66
CA ALA A 5 -11.34 -20.13 -50.59
C ALA A 5 -10.57 -19.10 -49.75
N ARG A 6 -10.91 -17.80 -49.86
CA ARG A 6 -10.31 -16.74 -49.02
C ARG A 6 -10.71 -16.86 -47.55
N LEU A 7 -11.98 -17.16 -47.26
CA LEU A 7 -12.45 -17.37 -45.88
C LEU A 7 -11.78 -18.59 -45.23
N PHE A 8 -11.65 -19.69 -45.98
CA PHE A 8 -10.93 -20.89 -45.54
C PHE A 8 -9.45 -20.62 -45.25
N LEU A 9 -8.76 -19.90 -46.15
CA LEU A 9 -7.36 -19.48 -45.93
C LEU A 9 -7.21 -18.56 -44.71
N LEU A 10 -8.16 -17.66 -44.47
CA LEU A 10 -8.18 -16.79 -43.29
C LEU A 10 -8.35 -17.60 -42.00
N ILE A 11 -9.28 -18.56 -41.98
CA ILE A 11 -9.50 -19.44 -40.83
C ILE A 11 -8.27 -20.32 -40.59
N ALA A 12 -7.67 -20.89 -41.65
CA ALA A 12 -6.45 -21.69 -41.55
C ALA A 12 -5.24 -20.87 -41.06
N ALA A 13 -5.09 -19.62 -41.50
CA ALA A 13 -4.07 -18.70 -41.00
C ALA A 13 -4.30 -18.34 -39.53
N VAL A 14 -5.53 -18.07 -39.12
CA VAL A 14 -5.86 -17.81 -37.70
C VAL A 14 -5.60 -19.06 -36.85
N MET A 15 -5.98 -20.26 -37.32
CA MET A 15 -5.76 -21.54 -36.63
C MET A 15 -4.28 -21.91 -36.45
N THR A 16 -3.37 -21.38 -37.27
CA THR A 16 -1.92 -21.63 -37.14
C THR A 16 -1.23 -20.55 -36.31
N ILE A 17 -1.65 -19.29 -36.45
CA ILE A 17 -1.06 -18.15 -35.74
C ILE A 17 -1.46 -18.13 -34.25
N LEU A 18 -2.71 -18.47 -33.91
CA LEU A 18 -3.18 -18.44 -32.51
C LEU A 18 -2.41 -19.41 -31.60
N PRO A 19 -2.27 -20.72 -31.93
CA PRO A 19 -1.53 -21.67 -31.10
C PRO A 19 -0.08 -21.25 -30.89
N PHE A 20 0.58 -20.74 -31.93
CA PHE A 20 1.96 -20.27 -31.86
C PHE A 20 2.11 -19.06 -30.91
N ARG A 21 1.17 -18.11 -30.91
CA ARG A 21 1.18 -16.98 -29.95
C ARG A 21 0.93 -17.43 -28.51
N PHE A 22 0.05 -18.41 -28.30
CA PHE A 22 -0.18 -18.99 -26.98
C PHE A 22 1.04 -19.73 -26.45
N ASP A 23 1.72 -20.50 -27.30
CA ASP A 23 2.94 -21.22 -26.93
C ASP A 23 4.08 -20.25 -26.59
N LEU A 24 4.26 -19.19 -27.39
CA LEU A 24 5.23 -18.14 -27.11
C LEU A 24 4.94 -17.40 -25.80
N SER A 25 3.67 -17.13 -25.48
CA SER A 25 3.29 -16.47 -24.23
C SER A 25 3.62 -17.32 -23.01
N ARG A 26 3.33 -18.63 -23.08
CA ARG A 26 3.69 -19.58 -22.01
C ARG A 26 5.19 -19.70 -21.85
N TYR A 27 5.92 -19.85 -22.95
CA TYR A 27 7.38 -19.91 -22.96
C TYR A 27 8.01 -18.67 -22.32
N ARG A 28 7.53 -17.47 -22.64
CA ARG A 28 8.01 -16.22 -22.04
C ARG A 28 7.67 -16.12 -20.56
N MET A 29 6.47 -16.52 -20.16
CA MET A 29 6.09 -16.58 -18.75
C MET A 29 7.06 -17.47 -17.95
N GLU A 30 7.32 -18.67 -18.48
CA GLU A 30 8.24 -19.66 -17.91
C GLU A 30 9.66 -19.12 -17.79
N ARG A 31 10.22 -18.59 -18.88
CA ARG A 31 11.57 -18.00 -18.89
C ARG A 31 11.70 -16.83 -17.94
N GLY A 32 10.67 -15.98 -17.85
CA GLY A 32 10.65 -14.88 -16.90
C GLY A 32 10.70 -15.38 -15.46
N TYR A 33 9.92 -16.42 -15.15
CA TYR A 33 9.92 -17.05 -13.84
C TYR A 33 11.27 -17.70 -13.50
N GLN A 34 11.86 -18.46 -14.43
CA GLN A 34 13.19 -19.06 -14.25
C GLN A 34 14.28 -18.01 -14.03
N SER A 35 14.17 -16.84 -14.66
CA SER A 35 15.10 -15.73 -14.45
C SER A 35 14.90 -15.12 -13.07
N TYR A 36 13.65 -14.87 -12.68
CA TYR A 36 13.29 -14.36 -11.36
C TYR A 36 13.79 -15.26 -10.22
N GLN A 37 13.59 -16.58 -10.33
CA GLN A 37 14.06 -17.56 -9.34
C GLN A 37 15.58 -17.56 -9.19
N ARG A 38 16.32 -17.29 -10.27
CA ARG A 38 17.79 -17.17 -10.25
C ARG A 38 18.28 -15.80 -9.76
N GLY A 39 17.38 -14.90 -9.38
CA GLY A 39 17.74 -13.53 -8.99
C GLY A 39 17.98 -12.58 -10.16
N ASP A 40 17.87 -13.06 -11.41
CA ASP A 40 18.00 -12.25 -12.62
C ASP A 40 16.69 -11.48 -12.89
N MET A 41 16.55 -10.34 -12.19
CA MET A 41 15.37 -9.49 -12.31
C MET A 41 15.25 -8.87 -13.71
N ASP A 42 16.36 -8.54 -14.36
CA ASP A 42 16.35 -7.93 -15.69
C ASP A 42 15.93 -8.93 -16.76
N GLY A 43 16.43 -10.17 -16.70
CA GLY A 43 15.95 -11.26 -17.54
C GLY A 43 14.48 -11.59 -17.31
N ALA A 44 14.01 -11.51 -16.05
CA ALA A 44 12.59 -11.70 -15.73
C ALA A 44 11.72 -10.61 -16.40
N LEU A 45 12.09 -9.34 -16.22
CA LEU A 45 11.39 -8.19 -16.79
C LEU A 45 11.42 -8.20 -18.32
N ALA A 46 12.54 -8.57 -18.93
CA ALA A 46 12.67 -8.68 -20.39
C ALA A 46 11.70 -9.71 -20.99
N ASN A 47 11.48 -10.84 -20.30
CA ASN A 47 10.53 -11.84 -20.76
C ASN A 47 9.08 -11.43 -20.54
N TRP A 48 8.76 -10.85 -19.38
CA TRP A 48 7.39 -10.46 -19.04
C TRP A 48 6.91 -9.15 -19.71
N SER A 49 7.81 -8.27 -20.17
CA SER A 49 7.43 -7.06 -20.93
C SER A 49 6.84 -7.40 -22.29
N LEU A 50 7.28 -8.51 -22.89
CA LEU A 50 6.82 -9.01 -24.19
C LEU A 50 5.44 -9.70 -24.12
N LEU A 51 4.86 -9.81 -22.92
CA LEU A 51 3.52 -10.35 -22.69
C LEU A 51 2.41 -9.29 -22.74
N GLY A 52 2.75 -8.02 -22.95
CA GLY A 52 1.80 -6.91 -23.00
C GLY A 52 1.10 -6.65 -21.68
N ASP A 53 -0.17 -6.21 -21.76
CA ASP A 53 -0.99 -5.74 -20.64
C ASP A 53 -1.68 -6.86 -19.84
N ARG A 54 -1.20 -8.10 -19.94
CA ARG A 54 -1.77 -9.19 -19.15
C ARG A 54 -1.57 -8.92 -17.66
N ASN A 55 -2.64 -9.09 -16.89
CA ASN A 55 -2.63 -8.79 -15.44
C ASN A 55 -1.66 -9.69 -14.66
N ASP A 56 -1.49 -10.96 -15.05
CA ASP A 56 -0.54 -11.90 -14.43
C ASP A 56 0.91 -11.50 -14.72
N ALA A 57 1.20 -11.06 -15.95
CA ALA A 57 2.50 -10.52 -16.31
C ALA A 57 2.78 -9.20 -15.57
N ALA A 58 1.80 -8.30 -15.48
CA ALA A 58 1.91 -7.06 -14.73
C ALA A 58 2.20 -7.32 -13.25
N PHE A 59 1.51 -8.29 -12.63
CA PHE A 59 1.77 -8.71 -11.26
C PHE A 59 3.23 -9.15 -11.07
N ASN A 60 3.72 -10.02 -11.97
CA ASN A 60 5.09 -10.53 -11.92
C ASN A 60 6.14 -9.42 -12.13
N ARG A 61 5.92 -8.51 -13.10
CA ARG A 61 6.78 -7.34 -13.32
C ARG A 61 6.82 -6.45 -12.09
N GLY A 62 5.67 -6.19 -11.46
CA GLY A 62 5.57 -5.43 -10.21
C GLY A 62 6.44 -6.02 -9.11
N THR A 63 6.38 -7.34 -8.92
CA THR A 63 7.21 -8.04 -7.92
C THR A 63 8.70 -7.92 -8.22
N ALA A 64 9.14 -8.15 -9.47
CA ALA A 64 10.54 -8.00 -9.84
C ALA A 64 11.05 -6.56 -9.68
N LEU A 65 10.26 -5.57 -10.11
CA LEU A 65 10.61 -4.14 -9.95
C LEU A 65 10.72 -3.76 -8.48
N PHE A 66 9.83 -4.27 -7.63
CA PHE A 66 9.91 -4.02 -6.20
C PHE A 66 11.18 -4.60 -5.58
N ARG A 67 11.56 -5.83 -5.96
CA ARG A 67 12.83 -6.45 -5.53
C ARG A 67 14.06 -5.70 -6.03
N LYS A 68 13.99 -5.07 -7.21
CA LYS A 68 15.04 -4.16 -7.70
C LYS A 68 15.08 -2.80 -6.98
N GLY A 69 14.09 -2.50 -6.13
CA GLY A 69 13.95 -1.20 -5.49
C GLY A 69 13.31 -0.13 -6.37
N GLU A 70 12.82 -0.49 -7.56
CA GLU A 70 12.16 0.40 -8.52
C GLU A 70 10.68 0.61 -8.14
N THR A 71 10.47 1.17 -6.95
CA THR A 71 9.17 1.23 -6.27
C THR A 71 8.07 1.91 -7.08
N ASP A 72 8.33 3.06 -7.72
CA ASP A 72 7.29 3.78 -8.47
C ASP A 72 6.84 3.00 -9.70
N ARG A 73 7.74 2.27 -10.36
CA ARG A 73 7.40 1.38 -11.48
C ARG A 73 6.63 0.14 -10.99
N ALA A 74 7.00 -0.42 -9.83
CA ALA A 74 6.27 -1.52 -9.22
C ALA A 74 4.80 -1.15 -8.92
N ILE A 75 4.56 0.06 -8.39
CA ILE A 75 3.21 0.59 -8.15
C ILE A 75 2.38 0.61 -9.45
N GLN A 76 2.95 1.08 -10.55
CA GLN A 76 2.25 1.13 -11.84
C GLN A 76 1.84 -0.27 -12.33
N GLU A 77 2.76 -1.23 -12.23
CA GLU A 77 2.50 -2.61 -12.64
C GLU A 77 1.47 -3.30 -11.76
N PHE A 78 1.52 -3.11 -10.44
CA PHE A 78 0.49 -3.65 -9.54
C PHE A 78 -0.88 -3.01 -9.78
N ARG A 79 -0.97 -1.70 -10.07
CA ARG A 79 -2.23 -1.07 -10.51
C ARG A 79 -2.76 -1.69 -11.80
N GLY A 80 -1.87 -2.14 -12.69
CA GLY A 80 -2.21 -2.97 -13.83
C GLY A 80 -2.87 -4.28 -13.41
N ALA A 81 -2.19 -5.04 -12.56
CA ALA A 81 -2.65 -6.34 -12.07
C ALA A 81 -3.98 -6.30 -11.29
N VAL A 82 -4.26 -5.22 -10.55
CA VAL A 82 -5.52 -5.01 -9.81
C VAL A 82 -6.74 -5.02 -10.74
N ARG A 83 -6.58 -4.73 -12.04
CA ARG A 83 -7.68 -4.80 -13.02
C ARG A 83 -8.06 -6.23 -13.42
N SER A 84 -7.49 -7.25 -12.77
CA SER A 84 -7.82 -8.64 -13.03
C SER A 84 -9.27 -8.99 -12.65
N ASN A 85 -9.91 -9.75 -13.54
CA ASN A 85 -11.19 -10.39 -13.26
C ASN A 85 -11.05 -11.63 -12.37
N ASP A 86 -9.85 -12.22 -12.31
CA ASP A 86 -9.52 -13.30 -11.37
C ASP A 86 -9.43 -12.71 -9.94
N PRO A 87 -10.35 -13.09 -9.03
CA PRO A 87 -10.37 -12.57 -7.67
C PRO A 87 -9.10 -12.88 -6.88
N ALA A 88 -8.48 -14.05 -7.11
CA ALA A 88 -7.27 -14.45 -6.38
C ALA A 88 -6.07 -13.61 -6.81
N LEU A 89 -5.89 -13.42 -8.12
CA LEU A 89 -4.84 -12.52 -8.63
C LEU A 89 -5.09 -11.07 -8.20
N ARG A 90 -6.33 -10.61 -8.26
CA ARG A 90 -6.70 -9.25 -7.82
C ARG A 90 -6.42 -9.05 -6.33
N GLN A 91 -6.73 -10.03 -5.49
CA GLN A 91 -6.44 -9.98 -4.06
C GLN A 91 -4.93 -9.84 -3.80
N ARG A 92 -4.11 -10.69 -4.44
CA ARG A 92 -2.64 -10.64 -4.32
C ARG A 92 -2.07 -9.31 -4.82
N ALA A 93 -2.60 -8.79 -5.93
CA ALA A 93 -2.18 -7.51 -6.49
C ALA A 93 -2.52 -6.33 -5.57
N LEU A 94 -3.71 -6.32 -4.96
CA LEU A 94 -4.13 -5.32 -3.98
C LEU A 94 -3.25 -5.35 -2.72
N TYR A 95 -2.97 -6.54 -2.20
CA TYR A 95 -2.06 -6.73 -1.07
C TYR A 95 -0.65 -6.20 -1.36
N ASN A 96 -0.06 -6.59 -2.50
CA ASN A 96 1.27 -6.13 -2.87
C ASN A 96 1.30 -4.62 -3.14
N LEU A 97 0.30 -4.07 -3.84
CA LEU A 97 0.19 -2.62 -4.06
C LEU A 97 0.18 -1.85 -2.73
N GLY A 98 -0.65 -2.28 -1.78
CA GLY A 98 -0.75 -1.65 -0.46
C GLY A 98 0.55 -1.69 0.31
N THR A 99 1.24 -2.83 0.27
CA THR A 99 2.49 -2.98 1.00
C THR A 99 3.65 -2.22 0.33
N VAL A 100 3.65 -2.09 -1.01
CA VAL A 100 4.62 -1.25 -1.74
C VAL A 100 4.39 0.22 -1.41
N LEU A 101 3.13 0.68 -1.42
CA LEU A 101 2.77 2.05 -1.06
C LEU A 101 3.21 2.36 0.38
N LEU A 102 2.88 1.49 1.34
CA LEU A 102 3.28 1.62 2.73
C LEU A 102 4.80 1.74 2.90
N THR A 103 5.57 0.85 2.25
CA THR A 103 7.03 0.85 2.30
C THR A 103 7.62 2.10 1.64
N SER A 104 7.01 2.55 0.54
CA SER A 104 7.43 3.77 -0.16
C SER A 104 7.22 5.03 0.69
N SER A 105 6.11 5.06 1.46
CA SER A 105 5.75 6.14 2.36
C SER A 105 6.73 6.26 3.53
N ALA A 106 7.13 5.13 4.12
CA ALA A 106 8.13 5.10 5.19
C ALA A 106 9.49 5.71 4.78
N LYS A 107 9.93 5.50 3.53
CA LYS A 107 11.16 6.12 3.00
C LYS A 107 11.04 7.64 2.79
N LYS A 108 9.82 8.15 2.55
CA LYS A 108 9.54 9.55 2.17
C LYS A 108 9.26 10.49 3.35
N THR A 109 9.24 9.96 4.58
CA THR A 109 8.76 10.61 5.82
C THR A 109 9.36 12.00 6.14
N VAL A 110 10.40 12.46 5.44
CA VAL A 110 11.05 13.76 5.73
C VAL A 110 10.74 14.87 4.70
N GLN A 111 10.30 14.55 3.47
CA GLN A 111 10.31 15.56 2.38
C GLN A 111 8.92 15.96 1.84
N LEU A 112 7.90 15.10 1.90
CA LEU A 112 6.62 15.33 1.19
C LEU A 112 5.40 14.84 1.99
N PRO A 113 5.00 15.53 3.07
CA PRO A 113 3.97 15.01 3.98
C PRO A 113 2.60 14.85 3.32
N GLU A 114 2.23 15.67 2.33
CA GLU A 114 0.99 15.47 1.55
C GLU A 114 1.02 14.23 0.66
N LYS A 115 2.15 13.97 -0.01
CA LYS A 115 2.30 12.78 -0.84
C LYS A 115 2.29 11.52 0.03
N VAL A 116 2.99 11.56 1.15
CA VAL A 116 3.00 10.47 2.14
C VAL A 116 1.58 10.21 2.64
N GLN A 117 0.80 11.26 2.96
CA GLN A 117 -0.59 11.11 3.34
C GLN A 117 -1.41 10.41 2.24
N ARG A 118 -1.33 10.85 0.98
CA ARG A 118 -2.05 10.25 -0.14
C ARG A 118 -1.66 8.78 -0.38
N ASP A 119 -0.35 8.49 -0.36
CA ASP A 119 0.17 7.14 -0.54
C ASP A 119 -0.33 6.20 0.58
N LEU A 120 -0.43 6.68 1.84
CA LEU A 120 -0.94 5.92 2.98
C LEU A 120 -2.48 5.75 2.96
N GLU A 121 -3.22 6.74 2.47
CA GLU A 121 -4.66 6.64 2.21
C GLU A 121 -4.95 5.56 1.16
N GLU A 122 -4.19 5.57 0.06
CA GLU A 122 -4.29 4.53 -0.98
C GLU A 122 -3.90 3.16 -0.41
N ALA A 123 -2.79 3.07 0.33
CA ALA A 123 -2.35 1.82 0.97
C ALA A 123 -3.43 1.20 1.86
N THR A 124 -4.04 2.01 2.73
CA THR A 124 -5.14 1.57 3.60
C THR A 124 -6.31 1.05 2.78
N SER A 125 -6.76 1.80 1.78
CA SER A 125 -7.90 1.42 0.95
C SER A 125 -7.67 0.11 0.18
N VAL A 126 -6.50 -0.07 -0.44
CA VAL A 126 -6.23 -1.29 -1.22
C VAL A 126 -6.04 -2.52 -0.32
N LEU A 127 -5.50 -2.36 0.89
CA LEU A 127 -5.39 -3.45 1.86
C LEU A 127 -6.77 -3.86 2.41
N GLU A 128 -7.66 -2.91 2.66
CA GLU A 128 -9.07 -3.20 2.98
C GLU A 128 -9.78 -3.94 1.82
N ASN A 129 -9.53 -3.54 0.58
CA ASN A 129 -10.05 -4.25 -0.60
C ASN A 129 -9.49 -5.68 -0.67
N ALA A 130 -8.20 -5.89 -0.35
CA ALA A 130 -7.58 -7.22 -0.31
C ALA A 130 -8.23 -8.11 0.77
N LEU A 131 -8.47 -7.56 1.96
CA LEU A 131 -9.15 -8.25 3.07
C LEU A 131 -10.62 -8.55 2.79
N ARG A 132 -11.29 -7.76 1.93
CA ARG A 132 -12.64 -8.08 1.45
C ARG A 132 -12.66 -9.29 0.53
N LEU A 133 -11.59 -9.53 -0.23
CA LEU A 133 -11.46 -10.70 -1.11
C LEU A 133 -10.97 -11.94 -0.35
N ASP A 134 -10.07 -11.74 0.61
CA ASP A 134 -9.60 -12.79 1.53
C ASP A 134 -9.53 -12.25 2.97
N PRO A 135 -10.60 -12.44 3.77
CA PRO A 135 -10.61 -12.02 5.17
C PRO A 135 -9.62 -12.77 6.05
N SER A 136 -9.11 -13.92 5.61
CA SER A 136 -8.17 -14.74 6.38
C SER A 136 -6.72 -14.29 6.24
N ASP A 137 -6.42 -13.35 5.34
CA ASP A 137 -5.07 -12.86 5.07
C ASP A 137 -4.51 -12.04 6.24
N ALA A 138 -3.82 -12.72 7.15
CA ALA A 138 -3.23 -12.11 8.33
C ALA A 138 -2.16 -11.06 7.98
N ALA A 139 -1.41 -11.26 6.89
CA ALA A 139 -0.39 -10.32 6.46
C ALA A 139 -1.03 -9.02 5.93
N ALA A 140 -2.10 -9.13 5.13
CA ALA A 140 -2.85 -7.96 4.70
C ALA A 140 -3.44 -7.19 5.88
N ARG A 141 -3.96 -7.90 6.90
CA ARG A 141 -4.51 -7.30 8.12
C ARG A 141 -3.46 -6.55 8.93
N GLN A 142 -2.27 -7.12 9.06
CA GLN A 142 -1.16 -6.48 9.74
C GLN A 142 -0.71 -5.21 9.00
N ASN A 143 -0.51 -5.30 7.69
CA ASN A 143 -0.06 -4.16 6.89
C ASN A 143 -1.11 -3.04 6.88
N GLU A 144 -2.41 -3.39 6.90
CA GLU A 144 -3.50 -2.43 6.99
C GLU A 144 -3.45 -1.66 8.31
N ALA A 145 -3.24 -2.35 9.43
CA ALA A 145 -3.12 -1.73 10.74
C ALA A 145 -1.91 -0.77 10.78
N ILE A 146 -0.77 -1.18 10.21
CA ILE A 146 0.42 -0.33 10.13
C ILE A 146 0.14 0.91 9.26
N ALA A 147 -0.51 0.74 8.09
CA ALA A 147 -0.86 1.84 7.21
C ALA A 147 -1.79 2.86 7.88
N ARG A 148 -2.80 2.39 8.63
CA ARG A 148 -3.71 3.25 9.40
C ARG A 148 -2.98 4.03 10.50
N SER A 149 -2.12 3.37 11.27
CA SER A 149 -1.34 4.02 12.32
C SER A 149 -0.40 5.09 11.74
N ALA A 150 0.30 4.77 10.64
CA ALA A 150 1.17 5.72 9.95
C ALA A 150 0.37 6.93 9.40
N LEU A 151 -0.81 6.68 8.83
CA LEU A 151 -1.68 7.75 8.31
C LEU A 151 -2.15 8.69 9.42
N ALA A 152 -2.53 8.14 10.57
CA ALA A 152 -2.94 8.93 11.72
C ALA A 152 -1.82 9.85 12.21
N GLU A 153 -0.58 9.34 12.28
CA GLU A 153 0.57 10.12 12.69
C GLU A 153 0.91 11.24 11.70
N VAL A 154 0.90 10.94 10.39
CA VAL A 154 1.15 11.96 9.35
C VAL A 154 0.10 13.07 9.40
N ARG A 155 -1.17 12.71 9.60
CA ARG A 155 -2.25 13.71 9.77
C ARG A 155 -2.05 14.57 11.01
N ARG A 156 -1.61 13.98 12.13
CA ARG A 156 -1.28 14.72 13.36
C ARG A 156 -0.16 15.72 13.13
N LEU A 157 0.93 15.30 12.47
CA LEU A 157 2.08 16.15 12.15
C LEU A 157 1.69 17.31 11.23
N LEU A 158 0.87 17.05 10.21
CA LEU A 158 0.35 18.08 9.31
C LEU A 158 -0.54 19.10 10.03
N ALA A 159 -1.43 18.63 10.91
CA ALA A 159 -2.26 19.52 11.72
C ALA A 159 -1.44 20.42 12.66
N ALA A 160 -0.44 19.85 13.33
CA ALA A 160 0.47 20.60 14.20
C ALA A 160 1.27 21.66 13.43
N LYS A 161 1.75 21.33 12.22
CA LYS A 161 2.45 22.28 11.34
C LYS A 161 1.54 23.45 10.93
N GLY A 162 0.30 23.16 10.52
CA GLY A 162 -0.68 24.17 10.15
C GLY A 162 -1.03 25.12 11.30
N GLN A 163 -1.13 24.60 12.53
CA GLN A 163 -1.34 25.45 13.72
C GLN A 163 -0.13 26.35 14.02
N GLY A 164 1.10 25.81 13.92
CA GLY A 164 2.32 26.58 14.14
C GLY A 164 2.53 27.72 13.12
N GLU A 165 2.16 27.50 11.86
CA GLU A 165 2.18 28.56 10.82
C GLU A 165 1.14 29.64 11.10
N ARG A 166 -0.08 29.25 11.52
CA ARG A 166 -1.17 30.18 11.83
C ARG A 166 -0.83 31.11 13.00
N ILE A 167 -0.22 30.57 14.05
CA ILE A 167 0.23 31.35 15.22
C ILE A 167 1.32 32.36 14.83
N LYS A 168 2.26 31.99 13.95
CA LYS A 168 3.30 32.92 13.45
C LYS A 168 2.71 34.06 12.62
N THR A 169 1.70 33.78 11.79
CA THR A 169 1.02 34.82 10.99
C THR A 169 0.18 35.77 11.85
N ASP A 170 -0.37 35.28 12.97
CA ASP A 170 -1.21 36.10 13.86
C ASP A 170 -0.35 36.97 14.79
N GLY A 171 0.73 36.41 15.35
CA GLY A 171 1.73 37.17 16.12
C GLY A 171 2.44 38.27 15.32
N SER A 172 2.55 38.10 14.00
CA SER A 172 3.10 39.14 13.10
C SER A 172 2.09 40.23 12.73
N ARG A 173 0.78 39.98 12.87
CA ARG A 173 -0.29 40.98 12.68
C ARG A 173 -0.59 41.77 13.95
N SER A 174 -0.35 41.18 15.12
CA SER A 174 -0.55 41.83 16.43
C SER A 174 0.49 42.90 16.77
N GLY A 175 1.53 43.13 15.95
CA GLY A 175 2.56 44.15 16.17
C GLY A 175 2.32 45.51 15.47
N ARG A 176 1.13 45.76 14.91
CA ARG A 176 0.84 46.99 14.12
C ARG A 176 -0.44 47.73 14.50
N GLN A 177 -0.96 47.52 15.71
CA GLN A 177 -2.13 48.27 16.17
C GLN A 177 -2.02 48.49 17.68
N ASP A 178 -1.27 49.51 18.07
CA ASP A 178 -1.46 50.22 19.32
C ASP A 178 -0.98 51.65 19.14
N ASP A 179 -1.88 52.49 18.65
CA ASP A 179 -1.89 53.91 18.99
C ASP A 179 -3.29 54.47 18.72
N ARG A 180 -4.14 54.40 19.75
CA ARG A 180 -5.15 55.42 20.08
C ARG A 180 -5.88 55.04 21.36
N SER A 181 -5.42 55.65 22.44
CA SER A 181 -6.18 55.96 23.64
C SER A 181 -7.53 56.57 23.28
N ASP A 182 -8.61 56.09 23.88
CA ASP A 182 -9.40 57.00 24.70
C ASP A 182 -10.28 56.30 25.73
N THR A 183 -10.34 56.95 26.88
CA THR A 183 -11.07 56.60 28.09
C THR A 183 -12.59 56.67 27.91
N ASN A 184 -13.35 55.85 28.66
CA ASN A 184 -14.22 56.31 29.77
C ASN A 184 -15.50 55.44 29.98
N ARG A 185 -15.72 55.09 31.27
CA ARG A 185 -16.99 54.92 32.02
C ARG A 185 -17.85 53.63 31.94
N LYS A 186 -17.77 52.89 33.06
CA LYS A 186 -18.79 52.57 34.11
C LYS A 186 -20.12 51.87 33.74
N GLY A 187 -20.43 50.85 34.55
CA GLY A 187 -21.78 50.40 34.93
C GLY A 187 -21.84 48.89 35.19
N GLU A 188 -21.64 48.43 36.44
CA GLU A 188 -22.68 47.78 37.29
C GLU A 188 -22.98 46.31 36.90
N GLN A 189 -22.47 45.30 37.62
CA GLN A 189 -22.93 44.72 38.90
C GLN A 189 -24.15 43.78 38.73
N SER A 190 -23.94 42.47 38.88
CA SER A 190 -24.94 41.52 39.43
C SER A 190 -24.37 40.09 39.57
N ASP A 191 -24.26 39.68 40.84
CA ASP A 191 -24.75 38.44 41.45
C ASP A 191 -24.50 37.07 40.79
N LYS A 192 -23.67 36.28 41.48
CA LYS A 192 -23.76 34.80 41.52
C LYS A 192 -24.96 34.41 42.41
N PRO A 193 -25.61 33.25 42.19
CA PRO A 193 -25.16 32.05 42.92
C PRO A 193 -25.45 30.69 42.23
N GLY A 194 -24.75 29.65 42.70
CA GLY A 194 -25.33 28.30 42.78
C GLY A 194 -24.68 27.19 41.93
N ARG A 195 -23.91 26.32 42.60
CA ARG A 195 -23.87 24.89 42.28
C ARG A 195 -25.08 24.23 42.94
N PRO A 196 -25.70 23.24 42.27
CA PRO A 196 -25.74 21.87 42.78
C PRO A 196 -25.34 20.90 41.66
N GLY A 197 -24.87 19.68 41.85
CA GLY A 197 -25.24 18.65 42.80
C GLY A 197 -25.17 17.32 42.02
N LYS A 198 -24.74 16.27 42.69
CA LYS A 198 -24.34 14.96 42.17
C LYS A 198 -25.57 14.05 41.95
N ALA A 199 -25.58 13.25 40.87
CA ALA A 199 -26.31 11.98 40.75
C ALA A 199 -25.59 11.14 39.66
N THR A 200 -24.80 10.12 39.99
CA THR A 200 -25.19 8.71 40.19
C THR A 200 -26.16 8.18 39.13
N ASN A 201 -25.65 7.39 38.18
CA ASN A 201 -26.06 5.99 38.13
C ASN A 201 -25.03 5.10 37.42
N GLU A 202 -24.80 3.97 38.07
CA GLU A 202 -23.99 2.84 37.65
C GLU A 202 -24.62 2.13 36.44
N GLY A 203 -23.78 1.45 35.67
CA GLY A 203 -24.16 0.67 34.50
C GLY A 203 -22.94 -0.02 33.91
N ASP A 204 -22.41 -0.97 34.66
CA ASP A 204 -21.36 -1.91 34.26
C ASP A 204 -21.59 -2.52 32.87
N THR A 205 -20.56 -2.54 32.04
CA THR A 205 -20.13 -3.77 31.34
C THR A 205 -18.70 -3.61 30.82
N LYS A 206 -17.80 -4.36 31.46
CA LYS A 206 -16.39 -4.55 31.10
C LYS A 206 -16.25 -5.14 29.69
N GLY A 207 -15.73 -4.36 28.77
CA GLY A 207 -15.01 -4.84 27.59
C GLY A 207 -13.55 -4.40 27.70
N LYS A 208 -12.67 -5.21 28.30
CA LYS A 208 -11.22 -4.96 28.30
C LYS A 208 -10.68 -5.15 26.90
N SER A 209 -10.69 -4.10 26.09
CA SER A 209 -9.81 -3.97 24.93
C SER A 209 -8.38 -3.91 25.47
N ARG A 210 -7.67 -5.04 25.44
CA ARG A 210 -6.23 -5.06 25.71
C ARG A 210 -5.55 -4.30 24.57
N GLN A 211 -5.30 -3.01 24.78
CA GLN A 211 -4.35 -2.26 23.99
C GLN A 211 -3.02 -3.02 24.02
N ALA A 212 -2.57 -3.45 22.85
CA ALA A 212 -1.20 -3.94 22.70
C ALA A 212 -0.26 -2.80 23.13
N PRO A 213 0.80 -3.08 23.90
CA PRO A 213 1.67 -2.04 24.42
C PRO A 213 2.31 -1.25 23.27
N ASP A 214 2.42 0.07 23.44
CA ASP A 214 3.09 0.96 22.49
C ASP A 214 4.50 0.45 22.21
N MET A 215 4.72 0.09 20.95
CA MET A 215 5.98 -0.46 20.48
C MET A 215 6.90 0.69 20.07
N THR A 216 8.09 0.76 20.67
CA THR A 216 9.01 1.86 20.42
C THR A 216 9.57 1.78 18.99
N ARG A 217 10.03 2.92 18.44
CA ARG A 217 10.62 3.01 17.09
C ARG A 217 11.74 1.98 16.88
N GLU A 218 12.58 1.76 17.89
CA GLU A 218 13.62 0.73 17.86
C GLU A 218 13.07 -0.71 17.86
N GLN A 219 11.94 -0.97 18.53
CA GLN A 219 11.28 -2.26 18.50
C GLN A 219 10.62 -2.53 17.13
N ALA A 220 10.04 -1.49 16.52
CA ALA A 220 9.52 -1.56 15.15
C ALA A 220 10.64 -1.79 14.13
N ASP A 221 11.75 -1.07 14.23
CA ASP A 221 12.92 -1.23 13.35
C ASP A 221 13.59 -2.60 13.54
N ARG A 222 13.65 -3.12 14.78
CA ARG A 222 14.10 -4.49 15.05
C ARG A 222 13.18 -5.53 14.43
N LEU A 223 11.86 -5.39 14.55
CA LEU A 223 10.90 -6.31 13.93
C LEU A 223 10.99 -6.30 12.39
N LEU A 224 11.23 -5.13 11.80
CA LEU A 224 11.43 -4.99 10.35
C LEU A 224 12.76 -5.61 9.87
N ASN A 225 13.82 -5.53 10.68
CA ASN A 225 15.11 -6.18 10.39
C ASN A 225 15.11 -7.69 10.68
N ASP A 226 14.38 -8.13 11.70
CA ASP A 226 14.22 -9.54 12.06
C ASP A 226 13.34 -10.28 11.02
N ALA A 227 12.39 -9.57 10.39
CA ALA A 227 11.64 -10.06 9.23
C ALA A 227 12.56 -10.37 8.03
N ARG A 228 13.56 -9.52 7.75
CA ARG A 228 14.63 -9.78 6.76
C ARG A 228 15.51 -10.98 7.14
N GLY A 229 15.77 -11.19 8.43
CA GLY A 229 16.52 -12.36 8.93
C GLY A 229 15.77 -13.68 8.78
N ARG A 230 14.43 -13.66 8.84
CA ARG A 230 13.57 -14.83 8.59
C ARG A 230 13.43 -15.13 7.09
N GLU A 231 13.56 -14.11 6.25
CA GLU A 231 13.56 -14.19 4.78
C GLU A 231 14.76 -15.01 4.25
N THR A 232 15.96 -14.80 4.82
CA THR A 232 17.17 -15.57 4.45
C THR A 232 17.09 -17.04 4.88
N LEU A 233 16.54 -17.33 6.06
CA LEU A 233 16.35 -18.69 6.57
C LEU A 233 15.27 -19.47 5.80
N ARG A 234 14.14 -18.84 5.43
CA ARG A 234 13.11 -19.48 4.57
C ARG A 234 13.63 -19.75 3.15
N SER A 235 14.40 -18.83 2.59
CA SER A 235 15.03 -18.99 1.28
C SER A 235 16.01 -20.17 1.25
N ALA A 236 16.78 -20.37 2.33
CA ALA A 236 17.69 -21.51 2.47
C ALA A 236 16.98 -22.87 2.60
N ILE A 237 15.79 -22.92 3.22
CA ILE A 237 15.02 -24.17 3.41
C ILE A 237 14.23 -24.54 2.14
N SER A 238 13.80 -23.56 1.34
CA SER A 238 13.07 -23.79 0.08
C SER A 238 13.92 -24.37 -1.06
N ALA A 239 15.25 -24.36 -0.93
CA ALA A 239 16.17 -24.88 -1.95
C ALA A 239 16.23 -26.43 -2.02
N GLY A 240 15.44 -27.14 -1.18
CA GLY A 240 15.50 -28.59 -1.00
C GLY A 240 14.44 -29.45 -1.70
N SER A 241 13.47 -28.89 -2.45
CA SER A 241 12.36 -29.68 -3.03
C SER A 241 12.21 -29.56 -4.55
N LYS A 242 12.16 -30.73 -5.20
CA LYS A 242 11.97 -31.01 -6.65
C LYS A 242 10.79 -30.24 -7.30
N PRO A 243 10.77 -30.08 -8.65
CA PRO A 243 10.03 -29.00 -9.29
C PRO A 243 8.52 -29.28 -9.36
N SER A 244 7.75 -28.46 -8.65
CA SER A 244 6.34 -28.22 -8.95
C SER A 244 6.21 -27.16 -10.05
N LYS A 245 5.05 -27.11 -10.72
CA LYS A 245 4.74 -26.10 -11.74
C LYS A 245 5.10 -24.70 -11.22
N PRO A 246 5.69 -23.83 -12.06
CA PRO A 246 6.13 -22.51 -11.63
C PRO A 246 4.94 -21.66 -11.22
N THR A 247 4.78 -21.47 -9.91
CA THR A 247 3.75 -20.63 -9.33
C THR A 247 4.30 -19.20 -9.21
N PRO A 248 3.56 -18.18 -9.69
CA PRO A 248 4.03 -16.80 -9.62
C PRO A 248 4.30 -16.41 -8.16
N PRO A 249 5.35 -15.63 -7.88
CA PRO A 249 5.78 -15.29 -6.52
C PRO A 249 4.60 -14.71 -5.74
N GLU A 250 4.17 -15.41 -4.69
CA GLU A 250 2.87 -15.14 -4.08
C GLU A 250 2.92 -13.91 -3.18
N LYS A 251 3.94 -13.84 -2.31
CA LYS A 251 4.13 -12.87 -1.23
C LYS A 251 5.59 -12.95 -0.74
N ASP A 252 6.56 -12.70 -1.63
CA ASP A 252 7.99 -12.93 -1.33
C ASP A 252 8.61 -11.97 -0.29
N TRP A 253 7.80 -11.16 0.41
CA TRP A 253 8.25 -10.10 1.30
C TRP A 253 7.15 -9.71 2.30
#